data_AF-A0A2P5I6D0-F1
#
_entry.id   AF-A0A2P5I6D0-F1
#
_cell.length_a   1.000
_cell.length_b   1.000
_cell.length_c   1.000
_cell.angle_alpha   90.00
_cell.angle_beta   90.00
_cell.angle_gamma   90.00
#
_symmetry.space_group_name_H-M   'P 1'
#
loop_
_entity.id
_entity.type
_entity.pdbx_description
1 polymer ?
#
loop_
_entity_poly.entity_id
_entity_poly.type
_entity_poly.pdbx_seq_one_letter_code
_entity_poly.pdbx_strand_id
1 'polypeptide(L)'
;MTNVLATDLAKLTFAQLVDGLPLWDIAIDLSSQRHSSEEPVYKHKELCPGAMEKARAFHQKFNPLRLEIRSDALNRYQAVPVGSKSSKLPLIELIAVAVHALAVQVFKEKKPTAFLLWRSYDTLEQYPDGVANVAAYWAEDRIFGGVVLFGRGKSGKEQNGVWFHSHRHGVTKHVYALREGQIASLTHFLESDNKEEASLCCPFPILADRESVRRDYRLSMPKYKIYRDPWERKMLYTSYHWYLHYSADCREFEVDPIERPEWNRFMESDSD
;
A
#
# COMPACT_ATOMS: atom_id res chain seq x y z
N MET A 1 -5.06 -14.63 -4.03
CA MET A 1 -5.76 -13.42 -4.54
C MET A 1 -7.22 -13.40 -4.10
N THR A 2 -7.97 -14.49 -4.34
CA THR A 2 -9.39 -14.61 -3.97
C THR A 2 -9.68 -14.24 -2.52
N ASN A 3 -8.83 -14.70 -1.58
CA ASN A 3 -8.98 -14.37 -0.16
C ASN A 3 -8.88 -12.87 0.10
N VAL A 4 -7.92 -12.17 -0.54
CA VAL A 4 -7.76 -10.72 -0.44
C VAL A 4 -9.02 -10.00 -0.93
N LEU A 5 -9.50 -10.34 -2.13
CA LEU A 5 -10.67 -9.69 -2.74
C LEU A 5 -11.98 -10.01 -2.02
N ALA A 6 -12.04 -11.12 -1.28
CA ALA A 6 -13.19 -11.51 -0.48
C ALA A 6 -13.32 -10.72 0.83
N THR A 7 -12.29 -9.99 1.25
CA THR A 7 -12.34 -9.15 2.45
C THR A 7 -13.26 -7.94 2.25
N ASP A 8 -13.92 -7.49 3.31
CA ASP A 8 -14.78 -6.30 3.24
C ASP A 8 -13.98 -5.04 2.97
N LEU A 9 -12.73 -4.98 3.44
CA LEU A 9 -11.80 -3.90 3.15
C LEU A 9 -11.48 -3.80 1.65
N ALA A 10 -11.21 -4.93 0.98
CA ALA A 10 -11.03 -4.95 -0.46
C ALA A 10 -12.31 -4.57 -1.21
N LYS A 11 -13.46 -5.15 -0.83
CA LYS A 11 -14.76 -4.81 -1.46
C LYS A 11 -15.04 -3.31 -1.37
N LEU A 12 -14.85 -2.69 -0.20
CA LEU A 12 -15.07 -1.26 0.00
C LEU A 12 -14.05 -0.40 -0.76
N THR A 13 -12.79 -0.84 -0.83
CA THR A 13 -11.73 -0.14 -1.58
C THR A 13 -12.05 -0.13 -3.08
N PHE A 14 -12.40 -1.29 -3.65
CA PHE A 14 -12.81 -1.39 -5.05
C PHE A 14 -14.14 -0.68 -5.32
N ALA A 15 -15.06 -0.64 -4.36
CA ALA A 15 -16.28 0.16 -4.47
C ALA A 15 -15.97 1.64 -4.62
N GLN A 16 -15.07 2.21 -3.83
CA GLN A 16 -14.63 3.61 -3.96
C GLN A 16 -13.94 3.87 -5.32
N LEU A 17 -13.08 2.96 -5.79
CA LEU A 17 -12.49 3.06 -7.14
C LEU A 17 -13.54 3.10 -8.24
N VAL A 18 -14.60 2.28 -8.09
CA VAL A 18 -15.73 2.26 -9.01
C VAL A 18 -16.57 3.53 -8.92
N ASP A 19 -16.71 4.05 -7.70
CA ASP A 19 -17.53 5.20 -7.38
C ASP A 19 -17.01 6.49 -8.02
N GLY A 20 -15.69 6.70 -7.94
CA GLY A 20 -15.13 7.97 -8.41
C GLY A 20 -14.15 8.61 -7.46
N LEU A 21 -14.27 8.27 -6.18
CA LEU A 21 -13.83 9.13 -5.11
C LEU A 21 -13.68 8.32 -3.82
N PRO A 22 -12.63 8.56 -3.02
CA PRO A 22 -12.55 7.97 -1.69
C PRO A 22 -13.63 8.55 -0.78
N LEU A 23 -14.05 7.78 0.22
CA LEU A 23 -14.88 8.30 1.31
C LEU A 23 -14.09 9.34 2.11
N TRP A 24 -14.81 10.32 2.64
CA TRP A 24 -14.24 11.46 3.37
C TRP A 24 -13.32 11.03 4.51
N ASP A 25 -13.81 10.14 5.38
CA ASP A 25 -13.08 9.62 6.55
C ASP A 25 -11.79 8.90 6.14
N ILE A 26 -11.81 8.19 5.01
CA ILE A 26 -10.65 7.53 4.43
C ILE A 26 -9.67 8.52 3.81
N ALA A 27 -10.18 9.57 3.15
CA ALA A 27 -9.33 10.57 2.51
C ALA A 27 -8.51 11.35 3.54
N ILE A 28 -9.14 11.78 4.65
CA ILE A 28 -8.46 12.50 5.73
C ILE A 28 -7.51 11.63 6.56
N ASP A 29 -7.76 10.32 6.64
CA ASP A 29 -6.86 9.37 7.30
C ASP A 29 -5.53 9.26 6.55
N LEU A 30 -5.54 9.43 5.22
CA LEU A 30 -4.37 9.25 4.36
C LEU A 30 -3.61 10.54 4.05
N SER A 31 -4.26 11.70 4.21
CA SER A 31 -3.70 12.97 3.82
C SER A 31 -3.32 13.79 5.06
N SER A 32 -2.02 14.04 5.22
CA SER A 32 -1.55 15.21 5.98
C SER A 32 -1.84 16.54 5.26
N GLN A 33 -2.49 16.48 4.08
CA GLN A 33 -2.88 17.64 3.32
C GLN A 33 -4.23 18.16 3.81
N ARG A 34 -4.30 19.47 4.03
CA ARG A 34 -5.55 20.15 4.35
C ARG A 34 -6.43 20.13 3.11
N HIS A 35 -7.44 19.26 3.08
CA HIS A 35 -8.51 19.32 2.10
C HIS A 35 -9.31 20.59 2.32
N SER A 36 -9.58 21.35 1.25
CA SER A 36 -10.54 22.44 1.32
C SER A 36 -11.95 21.86 1.53
N SER A 37 -12.80 22.54 2.30
CA SER A 37 -14.22 22.20 2.44
C SER A 37 -14.98 22.23 1.11
N GLU A 38 -14.39 22.82 0.06
CA GLU A 38 -14.96 22.93 -1.28
C GLU A 38 -14.64 21.72 -2.16
N GLU A 39 -13.66 20.88 -1.81
CA GLU A 39 -13.31 19.71 -2.59
C GLU A 39 -14.42 18.64 -2.53
N PRO A 40 -14.73 17.94 -3.64
CA PRO A 40 -15.81 16.93 -3.67
C PRO A 40 -15.66 15.85 -2.59
N VAL A 41 -14.42 15.48 -2.26
CA VAL A 41 -14.11 14.47 -1.25
C VAL A 41 -14.63 14.83 0.14
N TYR A 42 -14.72 16.12 0.47
CA TYR A 42 -15.23 16.60 1.76
C TYR A 42 -16.71 16.24 1.98
N LYS A 43 -17.47 16.12 0.89
CA LYS A 43 -18.91 15.83 0.91
C LYS A 43 -19.22 14.35 0.70
N HIS A 44 -18.23 13.55 0.32
CA HIS A 44 -18.40 12.15 -0.04
C HIS A 44 -18.33 11.23 1.18
N LYS A 45 -19.41 11.23 1.99
CA LYS A 45 -19.48 10.46 3.24
C LYS A 45 -19.96 9.02 3.06
N GLU A 46 -20.64 8.75 1.96
CA GLU A 46 -21.21 7.45 1.62
C GLU A 46 -20.98 7.17 0.14
N LEU A 47 -20.93 5.89 -0.21
CA LEU A 47 -20.81 5.49 -1.61
C LEU A 47 -22.03 5.91 -2.42
N CYS A 48 -21.84 6.30 -3.68
CA CYS A 48 -22.97 6.53 -4.57
C CYS A 48 -23.79 5.25 -4.77
N PRO A 49 -25.13 5.36 -4.96
CA PRO A 49 -25.99 4.21 -5.20
C PRO A 49 -25.47 3.32 -6.33
N GLY A 50 -25.35 2.02 -6.06
CA GLY A 50 -24.90 1.02 -7.04
C GLY A 50 -23.38 0.86 -7.15
N ALA A 51 -22.55 1.66 -6.49
CA ALA A 51 -21.09 1.55 -6.56
C ALA A 51 -20.60 0.19 -5.98
N MET A 52 -21.16 -0.21 -4.84
CA MET A 52 -20.85 -1.49 -4.19
C MET A 52 -21.28 -2.68 -5.06
N GLU A 53 -22.47 -2.64 -5.65
CA GLU A 53 -23.00 -3.68 -6.52
C GLU A 53 -22.13 -3.83 -7.78
N LYS A 54 -21.70 -2.71 -8.37
CA LYS A 54 -20.80 -2.70 -9.53
C LYS A 54 -19.43 -3.28 -9.17
N ALA A 55 -18.87 -2.94 -8.00
CA ALA A 55 -17.60 -3.52 -7.54
C ALA A 55 -17.72 -5.03 -7.30
N ARG A 56 -18.82 -5.49 -6.69
CA ARG A 56 -19.11 -6.93 -6.52
C ARG A 56 -19.26 -7.64 -7.87
N ALA A 57 -19.97 -7.05 -8.82
CA ALA A 57 -20.14 -7.60 -10.17
C ALA A 57 -18.80 -7.66 -10.93
N PHE A 58 -17.94 -6.65 -10.76
CA PHE A 58 -16.59 -6.66 -11.32
C PHE A 58 -15.74 -7.78 -10.72
N HIS A 59 -15.78 -7.95 -9.38
CA HIS A 59 -15.10 -9.07 -8.72
C HIS A 59 -15.60 -10.44 -9.20
N GLN A 60 -16.92 -10.62 -9.40
CA GLN A 60 -17.46 -11.89 -9.90
C GLN A 60 -17.05 -12.21 -11.35
N LYS A 61 -16.84 -11.17 -12.17
CA LYS A 61 -16.40 -11.30 -13.56
C LYS A 61 -14.88 -11.27 -13.71
N PHE A 62 -14.14 -11.11 -12.61
CA PHE A 62 -12.69 -11.03 -12.61
C PHE A 62 -12.09 -12.32 -13.18
N ASN A 63 -11.26 -12.17 -14.22
CA ASN A 63 -10.48 -13.26 -14.79
C ASN A 63 -8.99 -12.99 -14.56
N PRO A 64 -8.31 -13.74 -13.68
CA PRO A 64 -6.90 -13.52 -13.37
C PRO A 64 -5.98 -13.71 -14.59
N LEU A 65 -6.41 -14.49 -15.59
CA LEU A 65 -5.64 -14.70 -16.83
C LEU A 65 -5.60 -13.46 -17.75
N ARG A 66 -6.44 -12.46 -17.48
CA ARG A 66 -6.46 -11.18 -18.21
C ARG A 66 -5.60 -10.10 -17.55
N LEU A 67 -5.03 -10.37 -16.38
CA LEU A 67 -4.16 -9.40 -15.72
C LEU A 67 -2.81 -9.34 -16.45
N GLU A 68 -2.44 -8.12 -16.84
CA GLU A 68 -1.09 -7.81 -17.27
C GLU A 68 -0.17 -7.76 -16.04
N ILE A 69 0.34 -8.91 -15.65
CA ILE A 69 1.32 -9.02 -14.56
C ILE A 69 2.72 -8.87 -15.14
N ARG A 70 3.56 -8.09 -14.48
CA ARG A 70 4.97 -7.95 -14.87
C ARG A 70 5.67 -9.32 -14.89
N SER A 71 6.35 -9.61 -15.99
CA SER A 71 7.02 -10.89 -16.21
C SER A 71 8.07 -11.20 -15.15
N ASP A 72 8.73 -10.19 -14.58
CA ASP A 72 9.76 -10.41 -13.56
C ASP A 72 9.18 -10.91 -12.23
N ALA A 73 8.01 -10.43 -11.81
CA ALA A 73 7.31 -10.94 -10.62
C ALA A 73 6.81 -12.37 -10.83
N LEU A 74 6.23 -12.65 -12.01
CA LEU A 74 5.78 -14.00 -12.36
C LEU A 74 6.96 -14.99 -12.41
N ASN A 75 8.06 -14.61 -13.05
CA ASN A 75 9.26 -15.43 -13.14
C ASN A 75 9.86 -15.71 -11.75
N ARG A 76 9.89 -14.72 -10.86
CA ARG A 76 10.36 -14.92 -9.47
C ARG A 76 9.50 -15.94 -8.73
N TYR A 77 8.18 -15.87 -8.87
CA TYR A 77 7.27 -16.84 -8.28
C TYR A 77 7.49 -18.25 -8.84
N GLN A 78 7.58 -18.37 -10.16
CA GLN A 78 7.77 -19.66 -10.85
C GLN A 78 9.16 -20.28 -10.62
N ALA A 79 10.18 -19.48 -10.33
CA ALA A 79 11.54 -19.95 -10.08
C ALA A 79 11.72 -20.66 -8.72
N VAL A 80 10.73 -20.57 -7.84
CA VAL A 80 10.78 -21.15 -6.50
C VAL A 80 9.79 -22.32 -6.41
N PRO A 81 10.18 -23.49 -5.86
CA PRO A 81 9.24 -24.58 -5.67
C PRO A 81 8.04 -24.16 -4.82
N VAL A 82 6.84 -24.46 -5.32
CA VAL A 82 5.56 -24.19 -4.64
C VAL A 82 5.57 -24.84 -3.25
N GLY A 83 5.14 -24.10 -2.22
CA GLY A 83 5.07 -24.58 -0.84
C GLY A 83 6.40 -24.62 -0.10
N SER A 84 7.52 -24.23 -0.73
CA SER A 84 8.79 -24.07 -0.02
C SER A 84 8.75 -22.84 0.90
N LYS A 85 9.50 -22.86 2.01
CA LYS A 85 9.65 -21.68 2.89
C LYS A 85 10.15 -20.43 2.14
N SER A 86 10.86 -20.63 1.03
CA SER A 86 11.38 -19.57 0.17
C SER A 86 10.33 -18.97 -0.78
N SER A 87 9.16 -19.60 -0.95
CA SER A 87 8.11 -19.16 -1.89
C SER A 87 7.22 -18.03 -1.35
N LYS A 88 7.31 -17.73 -0.05
CA LYS A 88 6.46 -16.73 0.63
C LYS A 88 6.57 -15.33 0.04
N LEU A 89 7.79 -14.83 -0.14
CA LEU A 89 8.02 -13.46 -0.64
C LEU A 89 7.61 -13.30 -2.11
N PRO A 90 7.97 -14.22 -3.02
CA PRO A 90 7.44 -14.21 -4.38
C PRO A 90 5.91 -14.29 -4.45
N LEU A 91 5.25 -15.09 -3.59
CA LEU A 91 3.79 -15.16 -3.53
C LEU A 91 3.19 -13.81 -3.13
N ILE A 92 3.69 -13.19 -2.05
CA ILE A 92 3.22 -11.88 -1.59
C ILE A 92 3.42 -10.82 -2.68
N GLU A 93 4.56 -10.83 -3.37
CA GLU A 93 4.81 -9.93 -4.51
C GLU A 93 3.80 -10.13 -5.64
N LEU A 94 3.57 -11.38 -6.04
CA LEU A 94 2.63 -11.70 -7.10
C LEU A 94 1.22 -11.23 -6.75
N ILE A 95 0.77 -11.43 -5.51
CA ILE A 95 -0.52 -10.96 -5.03
C ILE A 95 -0.59 -9.43 -5.01
N ALA A 96 0.43 -8.74 -4.52
CA ALA A 96 0.46 -7.28 -4.49
C ALA A 96 0.41 -6.67 -5.91
N VAL A 97 1.23 -7.19 -6.83
CA VAL A 97 1.23 -6.77 -8.25
C VAL A 97 -0.12 -7.04 -8.90
N ALA A 98 -0.75 -8.16 -8.60
CA ALA A 98 -2.02 -8.51 -9.20
C ALA A 98 -3.17 -7.64 -8.64
N VAL A 99 -3.19 -7.32 -7.33
CA VAL A 99 -4.13 -6.35 -6.76
C VAL A 99 -3.93 -4.96 -7.36
N HIS A 100 -2.68 -4.53 -7.53
CA HIS A 100 -2.35 -3.26 -8.19
C HIS A 100 -2.88 -3.23 -9.63
N ALA A 101 -2.58 -4.24 -10.43
CA ALA A 101 -3.04 -4.33 -11.83
C ALA A 101 -4.58 -4.32 -11.93
N LEU A 102 -5.26 -4.98 -10.99
CA LEU A 102 -6.72 -4.97 -10.93
C LEU A 102 -7.27 -3.57 -10.63
N ALA A 103 -6.66 -2.85 -9.68
CA ALA A 103 -7.06 -1.49 -9.34
C ALA A 103 -6.83 -0.52 -10.51
N VAL A 104 -5.71 -0.67 -11.24
CA VAL A 104 -5.45 0.06 -12.49
C VAL A 104 -6.58 -0.19 -13.51
N GLN A 105 -6.96 -1.46 -13.71
CA GLN A 105 -8.02 -1.81 -14.66
C GLN A 105 -9.37 -1.17 -14.29
N VAL A 106 -9.79 -1.30 -13.03
CA VAL A 106 -11.04 -0.69 -12.53
C VAL A 106 -11.02 0.82 -12.73
N PHE A 107 -9.90 1.47 -12.38
CA PHE A 107 -9.75 2.91 -12.54
C PHE A 107 -9.88 3.32 -14.02
N LYS A 108 -9.20 2.64 -14.94
CA LYS A 108 -9.25 2.94 -16.38
C LYS A 108 -10.65 2.77 -16.98
N GLU A 109 -11.41 1.77 -16.53
CA GLU A 109 -12.78 1.54 -16.99
C GLU A 109 -13.76 2.65 -16.54
N LYS A 110 -13.49 3.29 -15.39
CA LYS A 110 -14.41 4.25 -14.77
C LYS A 110 -14.00 5.72 -14.94
N LYS A 111 -12.73 5.97 -15.24
CA LYS A 111 -12.13 7.32 -15.36
C LYS A 111 -12.49 8.26 -14.20
N PRO A 112 -12.29 7.84 -12.94
CA PRO A 112 -12.72 8.61 -11.76
C PRO A 112 -11.79 9.81 -11.45
N THR A 113 -12.19 10.65 -10.48
CA THR A 113 -11.37 11.78 -9.97
C THR A 113 -10.17 11.27 -9.17
N ALA A 114 -9.12 12.10 -9.03
CA ALA A 114 -7.81 11.68 -8.53
C ALA A 114 -7.87 11.15 -7.08
N PHE A 115 -7.51 9.87 -6.92
CA PHE A 115 -7.07 9.31 -5.64
C PHE A 115 -5.68 9.87 -5.34
N LEU A 116 -5.43 10.24 -4.08
CA LEU A 116 -4.18 10.84 -3.67
C LEU A 116 -3.50 9.97 -2.61
N LEU A 117 -2.17 9.92 -2.73
CA LEU A 117 -1.26 9.51 -1.67
C LEU A 117 -0.34 10.70 -1.38
N TRP A 118 0.40 10.66 -0.27
CA TRP A 118 1.42 11.68 0.03
C TRP A 118 2.35 11.87 -1.18
N ARG A 119 2.94 13.08 -1.31
CA ARG A 119 3.90 13.56 -2.34
C ARG A 119 4.99 12.58 -2.82
N SER A 120 5.13 11.42 -2.20
CA SER A 120 6.02 10.34 -2.63
C SER A 120 5.54 9.63 -3.90
N TYR A 121 4.23 9.65 -4.19
CA TYR A 121 3.63 8.93 -5.32
C TYR A 121 2.94 9.84 -6.37
N ASP A 122 3.25 11.13 -6.42
CA ASP A 122 2.54 12.13 -7.24
C ASP A 122 3.09 12.37 -8.66
N THR A 123 4.18 11.69 -9.04
CA THR A 123 4.86 11.92 -10.32
C THR A 123 4.22 11.09 -11.44
N LEU A 124 3.13 11.60 -12.02
CA LEU A 124 2.31 10.87 -12.99
C LEU A 124 3.08 10.46 -14.25
N GLU A 125 4.06 11.26 -14.67
CA GLU A 125 4.81 11.04 -15.91
C GLU A 125 5.72 9.82 -15.86
N GLN A 126 6.09 9.35 -14.66
CA GLN A 126 6.97 8.19 -14.49
C GLN A 126 6.18 6.86 -14.51
N TYR A 127 4.85 6.92 -14.43
CA TYR A 127 4.00 5.75 -14.30
C TYR A 127 3.48 5.28 -15.66
N PRO A 128 3.57 3.97 -15.97
CA PRO A 128 3.06 3.43 -17.23
C PRO A 128 1.58 3.75 -17.49
N ASP A 129 0.78 3.81 -16.43
CA ASP A 129 -0.66 4.08 -16.47
C ASP A 129 -1.04 5.43 -15.82
N GLY A 130 -0.06 6.31 -15.59
CA GLY A 130 -0.26 7.63 -15.03
C GLY A 130 -1.02 7.62 -13.70
N VAL A 131 -2.13 8.37 -13.64
CA VAL A 131 -2.98 8.49 -12.46
C VAL A 131 -3.60 7.16 -12.01
N ALA A 132 -3.76 6.19 -12.92
CA ALA A 132 -4.30 4.88 -12.55
C ALA A 132 -3.34 4.11 -11.62
N ASN A 133 -2.02 4.28 -11.76
CA ASN A 133 -1.06 3.69 -10.82
C ASN A 133 -1.17 4.34 -9.44
N VAL A 134 -1.46 5.64 -9.35
CA VAL A 134 -1.69 6.32 -8.06
C VAL A 134 -2.90 5.73 -7.34
N ALA A 135 -4.01 5.54 -8.05
CA ALA A 135 -5.20 4.92 -7.50
C ALA A 135 -4.96 3.46 -7.07
N ALA A 136 -4.11 2.73 -7.81
CA ALA A 136 -3.73 1.38 -7.45
C ALA A 136 -2.82 1.31 -6.22
N TYR A 137 -1.86 2.22 -6.08
CA TYR A 137 -1.09 2.36 -4.84
C TYR A 137 -1.97 2.77 -3.65
N TRP A 138 -2.95 3.64 -3.88
CA TRP A 138 -3.95 3.98 -2.86
C TRP A 138 -4.73 2.73 -2.43
N ALA A 139 -5.16 1.90 -3.38
CA ALA A 139 -5.86 0.67 -3.08
C ALA A 139 -4.99 -0.32 -2.27
N GLU A 140 -3.70 -0.42 -2.59
CA GLU A 140 -2.76 -1.23 -1.80
C GLU A 140 -2.64 -0.73 -0.36
N ASP A 141 -2.49 0.59 -0.17
CA ASP A 141 -2.41 1.19 1.17
C ASP A 141 -3.69 0.91 1.99
N ARG A 142 -4.85 1.01 1.35
CA ARG A 142 -6.14 0.70 1.96
C ARG A 142 -6.29 -0.77 2.33
N ILE A 143 -5.92 -1.68 1.43
CA ILE A 143 -6.13 -3.12 1.62
C ILE A 143 -5.04 -3.71 2.52
N PHE A 144 -3.78 -3.54 2.17
CA PHE A 144 -2.67 -4.16 2.87
C PHE A 144 -2.31 -3.41 4.15
N GLY A 145 -2.51 -2.09 4.22
CA GLY A 145 -1.99 -1.24 5.30
C GLY A 145 -0.74 -0.43 4.90
N GLY A 146 -0.35 -0.51 3.63
CA GLY A 146 0.69 0.29 3.01
C GLY A 146 0.95 -0.17 1.58
N VAL A 147 1.64 0.66 0.79
CA VAL A 147 2.16 0.22 -0.51
C VAL A 147 3.17 -0.90 -0.28
N VAL A 148 3.03 -2.02 -1.00
CA VAL A 148 3.84 -3.22 -0.76
C VAL A 148 5.17 -3.13 -1.51
N LEU A 149 6.27 -3.17 -0.76
CA LEU A 149 7.65 -3.01 -1.22
C LEU A 149 8.50 -4.24 -0.87
N PHE A 150 9.64 -4.37 -1.54
CA PHE A 150 10.56 -5.48 -1.34
C PHE A 150 12.00 -5.01 -1.15
N GLY A 151 12.74 -5.67 -0.27
CA GLY A 151 14.18 -5.50 -0.18
C GLY A 151 14.87 -6.15 -1.38
N ARG A 152 15.32 -5.36 -2.35
CA ARG A 152 15.95 -5.83 -3.60
C ARG A 152 17.45 -6.11 -3.49
N GLY A 153 18.02 -5.78 -2.33
CA GLY A 153 19.42 -5.94 -1.99
C GLY A 153 20.38 -5.41 -3.06
N LYS A 154 21.61 -5.94 -3.13
CA LYS A 154 22.68 -5.27 -3.88
C LYS A 154 22.48 -5.33 -5.40
N SER A 155 21.99 -6.47 -5.90
CA SER A 155 21.77 -6.69 -7.32
C SER A 155 20.50 -6.03 -7.87
N GLY A 156 19.59 -5.60 -6.99
CA GLY A 156 18.26 -5.12 -7.40
C GLY A 156 17.28 -6.25 -7.76
N LYS A 157 17.70 -7.52 -7.69
CA LYS A 157 16.90 -8.69 -8.07
C LYS A 157 16.50 -9.57 -6.89
N GLU A 158 17.03 -9.29 -5.70
CA GLU A 158 16.77 -10.09 -4.51
C GLU A 158 15.38 -9.83 -3.93
N GLN A 159 14.95 -10.66 -2.99
CA GLN A 159 13.77 -10.45 -2.17
C GLN A 159 14.13 -10.76 -0.71
N ASN A 160 14.77 -9.79 -0.05
CA ASN A 160 15.30 -9.94 1.29
C ASN A 160 14.29 -9.60 2.40
N GLY A 161 13.04 -9.29 2.04
CA GLY A 161 11.95 -9.01 2.98
C GLY A 161 10.80 -8.22 2.36
N VAL A 162 9.66 -8.23 3.03
CA VAL A 162 8.48 -7.41 2.70
C VAL A 162 8.52 -6.14 3.55
N TRP A 163 8.27 -5.00 2.91
CA TRP A 163 8.25 -3.69 3.52
C TRP A 163 6.99 -2.96 3.12
N PHE A 164 6.36 -2.23 4.04
CA PHE A 164 5.20 -1.41 3.72
C PHE A 164 5.55 0.07 3.84
N HIS A 165 4.91 0.87 2.98
CA HIS A 165 4.92 2.32 3.08
C HIS A 165 3.48 2.79 3.30
N SER A 166 3.13 2.96 4.57
CA SER A 166 1.79 3.40 5.00
C SER A 166 1.67 4.92 4.87
N HIS A 167 0.53 5.37 4.37
CA HIS A 167 0.16 6.80 4.32
C HIS A 167 -0.87 7.18 5.38
N ARG A 168 -1.32 6.21 6.17
CA ARG A 168 -2.26 6.42 7.27
C ARG A 168 -1.66 7.29 8.36
N HIS A 169 -2.48 8.19 8.89
CA HIS A 169 -2.15 9.06 9.99
C HIS A 169 -1.80 8.25 11.26
N GLY A 170 -0.77 8.68 11.99
CA GLY A 170 -0.37 8.05 13.27
C GLY A 170 0.18 6.62 13.15
N VAL A 171 0.70 6.24 11.97
CA VAL A 171 1.41 4.96 11.77
C VAL A 171 2.92 5.17 11.78
N THR A 172 3.49 5.76 10.71
CA THR A 172 4.88 6.23 10.63
C THR A 172 5.08 6.96 9.31
N LYS A 173 6.04 7.90 9.26
CA LYS A 173 6.53 8.53 8.02
C LYS A 173 7.55 7.67 7.27
N HIS A 174 7.94 6.52 7.82
CA HIS A 174 9.00 5.65 7.31
C HIS A 174 8.42 4.44 6.57
N VAL A 175 9.23 3.82 5.71
CA VAL A 175 8.93 2.44 5.29
C VAL A 175 9.31 1.50 6.44
N TYR A 176 8.53 0.45 6.65
CA TYR A 176 8.75 -0.49 7.75
C TYR A 176 8.73 -1.94 7.28
N ALA A 177 9.64 -2.75 7.81
CA ALA A 177 9.70 -4.17 7.52
C ALA A 177 8.58 -4.92 8.25
N LEU A 178 7.92 -5.85 7.55
CA LEU A 178 7.02 -6.79 8.21
C LEU A 178 7.83 -7.78 9.05
N ARG A 179 7.31 -8.07 10.25
CA ARG A 179 7.88 -9.08 11.15
C ARG A 179 7.62 -10.49 10.59
N GLU A 180 8.42 -11.46 11.01
CA GLU A 180 8.24 -12.86 10.60
C GLU A 180 6.83 -13.38 10.92
N GLY A 181 6.27 -13.02 12.07
CA GLY A 181 4.90 -13.36 12.45
C GLY A 181 3.85 -12.73 11.52
N GLN A 182 4.04 -11.49 11.10
CA GLN A 182 3.15 -10.81 10.14
C GLN A 182 3.24 -11.46 8.75
N ILE A 183 4.45 -11.80 8.29
CA ILE A 183 4.66 -12.52 7.03
C ILE A 183 4.04 -13.92 7.09
N ALA A 184 4.18 -14.63 8.21
CA ALA A 184 3.59 -15.94 8.40
C ALA A 184 2.06 -15.88 8.40
N SER A 185 1.45 -14.95 9.13
CA SER A 185 0.01 -14.74 9.15
C SER A 185 -0.53 -14.38 7.76
N LEU A 186 0.18 -13.49 7.03
CA LEU A 186 -0.17 -13.12 5.67
C LEU A 186 -0.09 -14.32 4.72
N THR A 187 0.99 -15.08 4.77
CA THR A 187 1.17 -16.26 3.92
C THR A 187 0.06 -17.28 4.19
N HIS A 188 -0.19 -17.59 5.47
CA HIS A 188 -1.24 -18.52 5.88
C HIS A 188 -2.62 -18.08 5.35
N PHE A 189 -2.97 -16.80 5.51
CA PHE A 189 -4.20 -16.25 4.97
C PHE A 189 -4.28 -16.36 3.44
N LEU A 190 -3.18 -16.12 2.72
CA LEU A 190 -3.15 -16.18 1.26
C LEU A 190 -3.28 -17.61 0.72
N GLU A 191 -2.78 -18.60 1.46
CA GLU A 191 -2.77 -20.03 1.10
C GLU A 191 -3.98 -20.81 1.61
N SER A 192 -4.76 -20.25 2.53
CA SER A 192 -5.94 -20.93 3.09
C SER A 192 -7.03 -21.16 2.03
N ASP A 193 -7.37 -22.43 1.80
CA ASP A 193 -8.49 -22.81 0.93
C ASP A 193 -9.85 -22.74 1.65
N ASN A 194 -9.84 -22.69 2.99
CA ASN A 194 -11.04 -22.58 3.81
C ASN A 194 -11.44 -21.11 3.98
N LYS A 195 -12.54 -20.71 3.34
CA LYS A 195 -13.03 -19.32 3.36
C LYS A 195 -13.43 -18.83 4.76
N GLU A 196 -13.97 -19.69 5.61
CA GLU A 196 -14.37 -19.31 6.97
C GLU A 196 -13.15 -19.04 7.85
N GLU A 197 -12.16 -19.93 7.76
CA GLU A 197 -10.88 -19.77 8.46
C GLU A 197 -10.10 -18.56 7.95
N ALA A 198 -10.01 -18.38 6.63
CA ALA A 198 -9.38 -17.20 6.02
C ALA A 198 -10.05 -15.91 6.51
N SER A 199 -11.38 -15.88 6.63
CA SER A 199 -12.09 -14.71 7.15
C SER A 199 -11.77 -14.43 8.62
N LEU A 200 -11.64 -15.45 9.46
CA LEU A 200 -11.28 -15.33 10.88
C LEU A 200 -9.82 -14.91 11.07
N CYS A 201 -8.93 -15.33 10.18
CA CYS A 201 -7.49 -15.07 10.25
C CYS A 201 -7.04 -13.95 9.30
N CYS A 202 -7.94 -13.07 8.87
CA CYS A 202 -7.61 -11.96 7.98
C CYS A 202 -6.60 -11.01 8.63
N PRO A 203 -5.39 -10.83 8.07
CA PRO A 203 -4.35 -10.01 8.68
C PRO A 203 -4.47 -8.52 8.31
N PHE A 204 -5.46 -8.13 7.50
CA PHE A 204 -5.55 -6.81 6.92
C PHE A 204 -6.36 -5.82 7.76
N PRO A 205 -5.96 -4.53 7.82
CA PRO A 205 -4.69 -4.00 7.34
C PRO A 205 -3.53 -4.38 8.29
N ILE A 206 -2.37 -4.72 7.73
CA ILE A 206 -1.14 -4.98 8.50
C ILE A 206 -0.45 -3.65 8.75
N LEU A 207 -0.29 -3.28 10.02
CA LEU A 207 0.36 -2.04 10.44
C LEU A 207 1.77 -2.29 10.97
N ALA A 208 2.55 -1.22 11.11
CA ALA A 208 3.89 -1.28 11.68
C ALA A 208 3.86 -1.79 13.13
N ASP A 209 4.71 -2.77 13.43
CA ASP A 209 4.92 -3.23 14.80
C ASP A 209 5.95 -2.34 15.52
N ARG A 210 5.95 -2.31 16.86
CA ARG A 210 6.94 -1.53 17.63
C ARG A 210 8.37 -1.91 17.27
N GLU A 211 8.60 -3.19 17.03
CA GLU A 211 9.89 -3.78 16.70
C GLU A 211 10.15 -3.87 15.19
N SER A 212 9.26 -3.34 14.34
CA SER A 212 9.52 -3.26 12.90
C SER A 212 10.74 -2.38 12.65
N VAL A 213 11.68 -2.88 11.83
CA VAL A 213 12.78 -2.06 11.33
C VAL A 213 12.20 -0.98 10.42
N ARG A 214 12.54 0.29 10.68
CA ARG A 214 12.08 1.45 9.92
C ARG A 214 13.22 2.07 9.12
N ARG A 215 12.91 2.61 7.94
CA ARG A 215 13.85 3.33 7.07
C ARG A 215 13.16 4.55 6.44
N ASP A 216 13.89 5.66 6.33
CA ASP A 216 13.36 6.86 5.68
C ASP A 216 12.95 6.50 4.25
N TYR A 217 11.70 6.80 3.88
CA TYR A 217 11.17 6.51 2.56
C TYR A 217 12.02 7.17 1.45
N ARG A 218 12.64 8.33 1.75
CA ARG A 218 13.52 9.08 0.82
C ARG A 218 14.84 8.36 0.57
N LEU A 219 15.32 7.59 1.54
CA LEU A 219 16.54 6.79 1.44
C LEU A 219 16.30 5.33 1.06
N SER A 220 15.06 4.86 1.23
CA SER A 220 14.67 3.46 1.04
C SER A 220 15.09 2.93 -0.32
N MET A 221 14.87 3.69 -1.40
CA MET A 221 15.28 3.30 -2.76
C MET A 221 16.78 3.46 -3.02
N PRO A 222 17.41 4.66 -2.89
CA PRO A 222 18.80 4.85 -3.31
C PRO A 222 19.81 4.09 -2.44
N LYS A 223 19.59 4.05 -1.11
CA LYS A 223 20.53 3.47 -0.13
C LYS A 223 20.19 2.01 0.20
N TYR A 224 18.94 1.75 0.58
CA TYR A 224 18.55 0.44 1.12
C TYR A 224 18.01 -0.53 0.07
N LYS A 225 17.81 -0.06 -1.18
CA LYS A 225 17.25 -0.83 -2.29
C LYS A 225 15.90 -1.47 -1.94
N ILE A 226 15.06 -0.71 -1.23
CA ILE A 226 13.69 -1.10 -0.85
C ILE A 226 12.72 -0.44 -1.83
N TYR A 227 12.21 -1.24 -2.76
CA TYR A 227 11.18 -0.86 -3.74
C TYR A 227 10.57 -2.10 -4.39
N ARG A 228 9.32 -1.98 -4.85
CA ARG A 228 8.73 -2.96 -5.76
C ARG A 228 9.14 -2.64 -7.19
N ASP A 229 8.83 -1.44 -7.66
CA ASP A 229 9.18 -0.94 -8.99
C ASP A 229 10.25 0.16 -8.89
N PRO A 230 11.31 0.16 -9.72
CA PRO A 230 12.37 1.18 -9.64
C PRO A 230 11.90 2.62 -9.86
N TRP A 231 10.70 2.79 -10.42
CA TRP A 231 10.05 4.05 -10.76
C TRP A 231 8.84 4.35 -9.85
N GLU A 232 8.53 3.53 -8.84
CA GLU A 232 7.31 3.67 -8.04
C GLU A 232 7.22 4.98 -7.22
N ARG A 233 8.37 5.58 -6.89
CA ARG A 233 8.46 6.79 -6.06
C ARG A 233 9.54 7.70 -6.62
N LYS A 234 9.30 9.01 -6.52
CA LYS A 234 10.27 10.02 -6.94
C LYS A 234 11.51 9.95 -6.05
N MET A 235 12.68 9.70 -6.64
CA MET A 235 13.95 9.83 -5.93
C MET A 235 14.24 11.31 -5.70
N LEU A 236 14.01 11.80 -4.49
CA LEU A 236 14.37 13.17 -4.11
C LEU A 236 15.90 13.37 -4.04
N TYR A 237 16.65 12.28 -3.86
CA TYR A 237 18.11 12.29 -3.82
C TYR A 237 18.66 11.17 -4.71
N THR A 238 19.56 11.52 -5.62
CA THR A 238 20.19 10.58 -6.56
C THR A 238 21.31 9.76 -5.91
N SER A 239 21.81 10.18 -4.74
CA SER A 239 22.76 9.41 -3.93
C SER A 239 22.70 9.75 -2.45
N TYR A 240 23.17 8.82 -1.60
CA TYR A 240 23.31 9.01 -0.15
C TYR A 240 24.22 10.21 0.22
N HIS A 241 25.17 10.54 -0.65
CA HIS A 241 26.11 11.65 -0.47
C HIS A 241 25.41 13.01 -0.51
N TRP A 242 24.41 13.17 -1.37
CA TRP A 242 23.59 14.40 -1.45
C TRP A 242 22.67 14.58 -0.24
N TYR A 243 22.15 13.48 0.32
CA TYR A 243 21.31 13.52 1.52
C TYR A 243 22.11 13.99 2.75
N LEU A 244 23.29 13.43 2.99
CA LEU A 244 24.15 13.85 4.11
C LEU A 244 24.59 15.31 4.03
N HIS A 245 24.76 15.85 2.82
CA HIS A 245 25.20 17.23 2.61
C HIS A 245 24.12 18.28 2.90
N TYR A 246 22.83 17.92 2.83
CA TYR A 246 21.72 18.88 2.92
C TYR A 246 20.83 18.75 4.15
N SER A 247 20.91 17.66 4.92
CA SER A 247 20.06 17.47 6.11
C SER A 247 20.90 17.35 7.38
N ALA A 248 21.12 18.48 8.05
CA ALA A 248 21.61 18.51 9.43
C ALA A 248 20.68 17.73 10.39
N ASP A 249 19.40 17.61 10.03
CA ASP A 249 18.35 16.90 10.79
C ASP A 249 18.54 15.37 10.81
N CYS A 250 19.36 14.79 9.94
CA CYS A 250 19.32 13.35 9.69
C CYS A 250 19.98 12.43 10.73
N ARG A 251 20.41 12.98 11.88
CA ARG A 251 20.93 12.19 13.01
C ARG A 251 19.84 11.71 13.98
N GLU A 252 18.59 12.16 13.86
CA GLU A 252 17.47 11.73 14.71
C GLU A 252 16.70 10.49 14.19
N PHE A 253 16.95 10.02 12.97
CA PHE A 253 16.04 9.10 12.25
C PHE A 253 16.31 7.60 12.42
N GLU A 254 17.17 7.19 13.36
CA GLU A 254 17.30 5.77 13.74
C GLU A 254 16.32 5.36 14.85
N VAL A 255 15.59 6.32 15.44
CA VAL A 255 14.61 6.07 16.50
C VAL A 255 13.34 6.83 16.15
N ASP A 256 12.47 6.22 15.34
CA ASP A 256 11.07 6.67 15.23
C ASP A 256 10.24 5.83 16.20
N PRO A 257 10.06 6.26 17.47
CA PRO A 257 9.06 5.65 18.32
C PRO A 257 7.72 5.92 17.63
N ILE A 258 6.92 4.87 17.46
CA ILE A 258 5.54 4.98 16.98
C ILE A 258 4.90 6.22 17.61
N GLU A 259 4.41 7.15 16.79
CA GLU A 259 3.70 8.34 17.29
C GLU A 259 2.46 7.93 18.08
N ARG A 260 2.56 7.72 19.41
CA ARG A 260 1.46 7.63 20.40
C ARG A 260 2.06 7.84 21.80
N PRO A 261 1.46 8.56 22.79
CA PRO A 261 0.14 9.16 22.93
C PRO A 261 0.13 10.49 23.75
N GLU A 262 0.95 11.50 23.46
CA GLU A 262 0.79 12.84 24.10
C GLU A 262 -0.41 13.65 23.55
N TRP A 263 -1.14 13.11 22.57
CA TRP A 263 -2.30 13.71 21.91
C TRP A 263 -3.64 13.66 22.70
N ASN A 264 -3.64 13.35 24.00
CA ASN A 264 -4.78 13.70 24.88
C ASN A 264 -4.68 15.11 25.46
N ARG A 265 -3.53 15.79 25.35
CA ARG A 265 -3.35 17.09 26.00
C ARG A 265 -4.06 18.27 25.29
N PHE A 266 -4.68 18.02 24.14
CA PHE A 266 -5.42 19.03 23.37
C PHE A 266 -6.93 18.75 23.26
N MET A 267 -7.46 17.75 23.97
CA MET A 267 -8.91 17.51 24.11
C MET A 267 -9.45 17.88 25.51
N GLU A 268 -8.60 18.38 26.42
CA GLU A 268 -8.99 18.86 27.76
C GLU A 268 -8.79 20.38 27.93
N SER A 269 -8.64 21.15 26.84
CA SER A 269 -8.55 22.62 26.93
C SER A 269 -9.80 23.38 26.45
N ASP A 270 -10.88 22.68 26.10
CA ASP A 270 -12.19 23.28 25.79
C ASP A 270 -13.26 22.87 26.82
N SER A 271 -12.87 22.84 28.08
CA SER A 271 -13.80 22.85 29.21
C SER A 271 -13.29 23.80 30.27
N ASP A 272 -13.44 25.09 30.00
CA ASP A 272 -13.70 26.16 30.98
C ASP A 272 -14.45 27.31 30.30
#